data_AF-A0A3M2CYB3-F1
#
_entry.id   AF-A0A3M2CYB3-F1
#
_cell.length_a   1.000
_cell.length_b   1.000
_cell.length_c   1.000
_cell.angle_alpha   90.00
_cell.angle_beta   90.00
_cell.angle_gamma   90.00
#
_symmetry.space_group_name_H-M   'P 1'
#
loop_
_entity.id
_entity.type
_entity.pdbx_description
1 polymer ?
#
loop_
_entity_poly.entity_id
_entity_poly.type
_entity_poly.pdbx_seq_one_letter_code
_entity_poly.pdbx_strand_id
1 'polypeptide(L)' 'MKAAEAHKMTDEEITVELRRLSRRLFDLRTQAVTEKIEDVSQFSKIRRDIARLKTERRARQLREARA' A
#
# COMPACT_ATOMS: atom_id res chain seq x y z
N MET A 1 -2.58 3.03 -7.23
CA MET A 1 -1.98 4.38 -7.14
C MET A 1 -0.89 4.53 -8.19
N LYS A 2 -0.63 5.77 -8.65
CA LYS A 2 0.60 6.06 -9.42
C LYS A 2 1.73 6.39 -8.44
N ALA A 3 2.98 6.07 -8.79
CA ALA A 3 4.14 6.38 -7.93
C ALA A 3 4.23 7.87 -7.57
N ALA A 4 3.84 8.75 -8.51
CA ALA A 4 3.77 10.19 -8.31
C ALA A 4 2.81 10.63 -7.20
N GLU A 5 1.76 9.87 -6.89
CA GLU A 5 0.83 10.20 -5.79
C GLU A 5 1.44 9.83 -4.43
N ALA A 6 2.18 8.74 -4.35
CA ALA A 6 2.87 8.32 -3.13
C ALA A 6 3.96 9.34 -2.69
N HIS A 7 4.61 9.99 -3.65
CA HIS A 7 5.60 11.03 -3.36
C HIS A 7 4.99 12.33 -2.81
N LYS A 8 3.74 12.64 -3.16
CA LYS A 8 3.06 13.89 -2.76
C LYS A 8 2.43 13.84 -1.36
N MET A 9 2.27 12.65 -0.80
CA MET A 9 1.63 12.45 0.50
C MET A 9 2.56 12.78 1.68
N THR A 10 2.02 13.27 2.78
CA THR A 10 2.78 13.45 4.03
C THR A 10 3.09 12.11 4.70
N ASP A 11 4.00 12.08 5.67
CA ASP A 11 4.35 10.84 6.38
C ASP A 11 3.16 10.26 7.19
N GLU A 12 2.29 11.13 7.73
CA GLU A 12 1.06 10.68 8.38
C GLU A 12 0.08 10.06 7.37
N GLU A 13 -0.11 10.70 6.22
CA GLU A 13 -0.99 10.20 5.16
C GLU A 13 -0.54 8.85 4.60
N ILE A 14 0.77 8.67 4.40
CA ILE A 14 1.35 7.38 4.00
C ILE A 14 1.03 6.29 5.03
N THR A 15 1.10 6.62 6.32
CA THR A 15 0.83 5.66 7.40
C THR A 15 -0.66 5.29 7.47
N VAL A 16 -1.56 6.26 7.27
CA VAL A 16 -3.01 6.04 7.21
C VAL A 16 -3.38 5.18 6.00
N GLU A 17 -2.85 5.49 4.81
CA GLU A 17 -3.12 4.71 3.60
C GLU A 17 -2.55 3.29 3.66
N LEU A 18 -1.37 3.10 4.27
CA LEU A 18 -0.83 1.76 4.53
C LEU A 18 -1.78 0.92 5.39
N ARG A 19 -2.39 1.50 6.43
CA ARG A 19 -3.38 0.80 7.26
C ARG A 19 -4.64 0.48 6.46
N ARG A 20 -5.13 1.42 5.65
CA ARG A 20 -6.31 1.22 4.80
C ARG A 20 -6.10 0.09 3.78
N LEU A 21 -5.00 0.11 3.04
CA LEU A 21 -4.68 -0.91 2.05
C LEU A 21 -4.42 -2.28 2.68
N SER A 22 -3.81 -2.32 3.88
CA SER A 22 -3.59 -3.57 4.61
C SER A 22 -4.91 -4.21 5.05
N ARG A 23 -5.86 -3.40 5.54
CA ARG A 23 -7.22 -3.88 5.88
C ARG A 23 -7.93 -4.39 4.64
N ARG A 24 -7.89 -3.64 3.53
CA ARG A 24 -8.52 -4.07 2.27
C ARG A 24 -7.91 -5.35 1.70
N LEU A 25 -6.61 -5.57 1.88
CA LEU A 25 -5.96 -6.83 1.51
C LEU A 25 -6.43 -7.99 2.40
N PHE A 26 -6.66 -7.73 3.69
CA PHE A 26 -7.22 -8.73 4.61
C PHE A 26 -8.65 -9.10 4.21
N ASP A 27 -9.50 -8.10 3.96
CA ASP A 27 -10.89 -8.31 3.53
C ASP A 27 -10.96 -9.08 2.20
N LEU A 28 -10.10 -8.77 1.23
CA LEU A 28 -10.02 -9.52 -0.02
C LEU A 28 -9.57 -10.97 0.20
N ARG A 29 -8.67 -11.22 1.15
CA ARG A 29 -8.23 -12.59 1.49
C ARG A 29 -9.32 -13.39 2.18
N THR A 30 -10.12 -12.76 3.03
CA THR A 30 -11.24 -13.45 3.70
C THR A 30 -12.36 -13.72 2.70
N GLN A 31 -12.69 -12.76 1.83
CA GLN A 31 -13.64 -12.93 0.72
C GLN A 31 -13.23 -14.06 -0.23
N ALA A 32 -11.93 -14.20 -0.51
CA ALA A 32 -11.41 -15.28 -1.34
C ALA A 32 -11.66 -16.69 -0.81
N VAL A 33 -11.90 -16.84 0.50
CA VAL A 33 -12.18 -18.12 1.15
C VAL A 33 -13.68 -18.42 1.15
N THR A 34 -14.53 -17.39 1.26
CA THR A 34 -15.99 -17.56 1.40
C THR A 34 -16.74 -17.49 0.07
N GLU A 35 -16.24 -16.73 -0.91
CA GLU A 35 -16.89 -16.49 -2.19
C GLU A 35 -15.93 -16.64 -3.38
N LYS A 36 -16.45 -16.86 -4.59
CA LYS A 36 -15.64 -16.80 -5.81
C LYS A 36 -15.19 -15.36 -6.03
N ILE A 37 -13.87 -15.15 -5.98
CA ILE A 37 -13.25 -13.85 -6.26
C ILE A 37 -13.61 -13.40 -7.67
N GLU A 38 -14.33 -12.28 -7.79
CA GLU A 38 -14.68 -11.71 -9.10
C GLU A 38 -13.46 -11.10 -9.81
N ASP A 39 -12.56 -10.43 -9.08
CA ASP A 39 -11.37 -9.78 -9.64
C ASP A 39 -10.08 -10.11 -8.87
N VAL A 40 -9.38 -11.14 -9.33
CA VAL A 40 -8.07 -11.57 -8.80
C VAL A 40 -6.98 -10.51 -9.05
N SER A 41 -7.17 -9.60 -10.01
CA SER A 41 -6.18 -8.56 -10.33
C SER A 41 -6.00 -7.56 -9.18
N GLN A 42 -7.03 -7.38 -8.33
CA GLN A 42 -7.00 -6.48 -7.17
C GLN A 42 -5.91 -6.84 -6.17
N PHE A 43 -5.65 -8.13 -5.96
CA PHE A 43 -4.56 -8.59 -5.10
C PHE A 43 -3.21 -8.06 -5.56
N SER A 44 -2.93 -8.15 -6.86
CA SER A 44 -1.66 -7.69 -7.42
C SER A 44 -1.52 -6.16 -7.35
N LYS A 45 -2.61 -5.43 -7.58
CA LYS A 45 -2.67 -3.96 -7.52
C LYS A 45 -2.42 -3.46 -6.10
N ILE A 46 -3.14 -4.00 -5.11
CA ILE A 46 -3.02 -3.60 -3.71
C ILE A 46 -1.63 -3.93 -3.15
N ARG A 47 -1.07 -5.11 -3.47
CA ARG A 47 0.30 -5.45 -3.07
C ARG A 47 1.33 -4.47 -3.63
N ARG A 48 1.20 -4.07 -4.90
CA ARG A 48 2.11 -3.09 -5.51
C ARG A 48 1.97 -1.71 -4.88
N ASP A 49 0.74 -1.29 -4.56
CA ASP A 49 0.51 0.00 -3.91
C ASP A 49 1.09 0.03 -2.49
N ILE A 50 0.93 -1.04 -1.70
CA ILE A 50 1.59 -1.17 -0.39
C ILE A 50 3.12 -1.12 -0.52
N ALA A 51 3.69 -1.81 -1.51
CA ALA A 51 5.13 -1.81 -1.74
C ALA A 51 5.65 -0.40 -2.03
N ARG A 52 4.97 0.35 -2.90
CA ARG A 52 5.34 1.74 -3.24
C ARG A 52 5.34 2.65 -2.01
N LEU A 53 4.29 2.59 -1.19
CA LEU A 53 4.21 3.39 0.04
C LEU A 53 5.32 3.04 1.04
N LYS A 54 5.65 1.75 1.19
CA LYS A 54 6.77 1.32 2.04
C LYS A 54 8.12 1.79 1.50
N THR A 55 8.32 1.76 0.18
CA THR A 55 9.52 2.27 -0.47
C THR A 55 9.71 3.75 -0.23
N GLU A 56 8.65 4.56 -0.36
CA GLU A 56 8.70 6.01 -0.07
C GLU A 56 9.10 6.28 1.38
N ARG A 57 8.44 5.61 2.33
CA ARG A 57 8.77 5.74 3.75
C ARG A 57 10.23 5.38 4.02
N ARG A 58 10.73 4.30 3.40
CA ARG A 58 12.14 3.90 3.54
C ARG A 58 13.10 4.88 2.88
N ALA A 59 12.74 5.44 1.73
CA ALA A 59 13.54 6.44 1.03
C ALA A 59 13.69 7.73 1.85
N ARG A 60 12.63 8.19 2.54
CA ARG A 60 12.67 9.33 3.46
C ARG A 60 13.61 9.08 4.63
N GLN A 61 13.44 7.94 5.31
CA GLN A 61 14.34 7.52 6.40
C GLN A 61 15.82 7.46 5.98
N LEU A 62 16.10 6.96 4.78
CA LEU A 62 17.47 6.89 4.26
C LEU A 62 18.04 8.26 3.89
N ARG A 63 17.19 9.24 3.52
CA ARG A 63 17.63 10.62 3.30
C ARG A 63 17.95 11.32 4.63
N GLU A 64 17.09 11.17 5.63
CA GLU A 64 17.33 11.69 6.97
C GLU A 64 18.60 11.10 7.60
N ALA A 65 18.84 9.79 7.45
CA ALA A 65 20.04 9.13 7.98
C ALA A 65 21.34 9.47 7.22
N ARG A 66 21.25 10.11 6.05
CA ARG A 66 22.41 10.55 5.25
C ARG A 66 22.74 12.03 5.45
N ALA A 67 21.83 12.80 6.06
CA ALA A 67 22.04 14.18 6.47
C ALA A 67 22.71 14.22 7.85
#